data_AF-A0A8X8VY31-F1
#
_entry.id   AF-A0A8X8VY31-F1
#
_cell.length_a   1.000
_cell.length_b   1.000
_cell.length_c   1.000
_cell.angle_alpha   90.00
_cell.angle_beta   90.00
_cell.angle_gamma   90.00
#
_symmetry.space_group_name_H-M   'P 1'
#
loop_
_entity.id
_entity.type
_entity.pdbx_description
1 polymer ?
#
loop_
_entity_poly.entity_id
_entity_poly.type
_entity_poly.pdbx_seq_one_letter_code
_entity_poly.pdbx_strand_id
1 'polypeptide(L)'
;MGAIDTLAKGAMDSSKKKRKRNRDKSKTPKPPKNEEEVQVDDLKHDASEMKVNSSGIMSSEAFEALPISKPSMDAIKDMKFEYMTQIQARSIPPLLEGKDVLGAARTGSGKTLAFLVPAVELLFNIRFTPRNGTGVIVICPTRELAIQTHAVAKDLLKYHSQTLGLVIGGAARRGEAERIAKGVNLLVATPGRLLDHLQNTRALCIKI
;
A
#
# COMPACT_ATOMS: atom_id res chain seq x y z
N MET A 1 -49.32 -46.06 -21.33
CA MET A 1 -50.03 -44.76 -21.39
C MET A 1 -48.99 -43.69 -21.08
N GLY A 2 -48.67 -42.72 -21.94
CA GLY A 2 -49.46 -42.04 -22.98
C GLY A 2 -49.82 -40.64 -22.44
N ALA A 3 -49.12 -39.53 -22.73
CA ALA A 3 -48.59 -38.94 -23.98
C ALA A 3 -49.64 -38.18 -24.82
N ILE A 4 -49.81 -36.87 -24.54
CA ILE A 4 -50.22 -35.75 -25.41
C ILE A 4 -49.82 -34.48 -24.62
N ASP A 5 -48.98 -33.51 -25.03
CA ASP A 5 -48.61 -32.89 -26.31
C ASP A 5 -49.60 -31.80 -26.81
N THR A 6 -49.09 -30.58 -27.07
CA THR A 6 -49.60 -29.51 -27.98
C THR A 6 -48.81 -28.18 -27.83
N LEU A 7 -47.90 -27.94 -28.80
CA LEU A 7 -47.69 -26.72 -29.63
C LEU A 7 -47.68 -25.26 -29.06
N ALA A 8 -47.14 -24.22 -29.72
CA ALA A 8 -45.88 -24.01 -30.48
C ALA A 8 -45.86 -22.61 -31.19
N LYS A 9 -44.66 -22.00 -31.27
CA LYS A 9 -44.11 -21.14 -32.37
C LYS A 9 -44.70 -19.74 -32.75
N GLY A 10 -43.75 -18.84 -33.09
CA GLY A 10 -43.87 -17.77 -34.11
C GLY A 10 -43.74 -16.33 -33.56
N ALA A 11 -43.06 -15.36 -34.21
CA ALA A 11 -42.20 -15.39 -35.39
C ALA A 11 -41.26 -14.15 -35.48
N MET A 12 -40.29 -14.24 -36.39
CA MET A 12 -39.47 -13.20 -37.07
C MET A 12 -40.24 -11.89 -37.41
N ASP A 13 -39.62 -10.73 -37.67
CA ASP A 13 -38.65 -10.46 -38.76
C ASP A 13 -38.00 -9.04 -38.66
N SER A 14 -37.01 -8.77 -39.52
CA SER A 14 -36.20 -7.55 -39.61
C SER A 14 -36.47 -6.71 -40.87
N SER A 15 -36.05 -5.44 -40.84
CA SER A 15 -35.73 -4.58 -42.01
C SER A 15 -36.86 -3.96 -42.85
N LYS A 16 -36.77 -2.63 -43.08
CA LYS A 16 -36.47 -2.02 -44.43
C LYS A 16 -36.57 -0.48 -44.51
N LYS A 17 -35.57 0.12 -45.19
CA LYS A 17 -35.61 1.27 -46.12
C LYS A 17 -36.03 2.67 -45.60
N LYS A 18 -35.71 3.71 -46.41
CA LYS A 18 -35.20 5.10 -46.11
C LYS A 18 -33.69 5.14 -46.45
N ARG A 19 -33.06 6.17 -47.03
CA ARG A 19 -33.44 7.23 -48.02
C ARG A 19 -32.17 7.49 -48.91
N LYS A 20 -32.07 8.60 -49.66
CA LYS A 20 -30.91 9.06 -50.52
C LYS A 20 -30.98 10.59 -50.67
N ARG A 21 -29.84 11.31 -50.80
CA ARG A 21 -29.45 12.11 -52.01
C ARG A 21 -28.13 12.89 -51.81
N ASN A 22 -27.59 13.40 -52.91
CA ASN A 22 -26.21 13.90 -53.12
C ASN A 22 -26.26 15.12 -54.08
N ARG A 23 -25.16 15.91 -54.17
CA ARG A 23 -24.89 17.04 -55.11
C ARG A 23 -25.72 18.32 -54.89
N ASP A 24 -25.25 19.55 -55.19
CA ASP A 24 -23.94 20.10 -55.62
C ASP A 24 -24.09 21.65 -55.73
N LYS A 25 -23.03 22.44 -55.44
CA LYS A 25 -22.62 23.66 -56.20
C LYS A 25 -21.54 24.50 -55.50
N SER A 26 -20.62 24.99 -56.32
CA SER A 26 -19.47 25.84 -56.00
C SER A 26 -19.74 27.34 -56.18
N LYS A 27 -18.87 28.19 -55.58
CA LYS A 27 -18.41 29.50 -56.10
C LYS A 27 -17.28 30.09 -55.23
N THR A 28 -16.23 30.62 -55.87
CA THR A 28 -15.07 31.33 -55.28
C THR A 28 -14.90 32.70 -55.97
N PRO A 29 -14.26 33.72 -55.37
CA PRO A 29 -12.83 33.98 -55.65
C PRO A 29 -11.96 34.51 -54.47
N LYS A 30 -10.64 34.63 -54.73
CA LYS A 30 -9.45 34.92 -53.86
C LYS A 30 -9.14 36.46 -53.71
N PRO A 31 -7.94 36.97 -53.30
CA PRO A 31 -6.75 36.50 -52.49
C PRO A 31 -6.37 37.58 -51.39
N PRO A 32 -5.11 37.79 -50.84
CA PRO A 32 -3.81 37.10 -50.96
C PRO A 32 -2.92 36.86 -49.69
N LYS A 33 -1.91 35.98 -49.86
CA LYS A 33 -0.51 35.93 -49.34
C LYS A 33 -0.13 36.42 -47.92
N ASN A 34 0.57 35.57 -47.16
CA ASN A 34 2.05 35.49 -47.20
C ASN A 34 2.59 34.18 -46.56
N GLU A 35 3.86 33.89 -46.80
CA GLU A 35 4.62 32.72 -46.33
C GLU A 35 5.31 33.01 -44.98
N GLU A 36 5.57 31.99 -44.16
CA GLU A 36 6.88 31.68 -43.52
C GLU A 36 6.80 30.50 -42.54
N GLU A 37 7.91 29.75 -42.43
CA GLU A 37 8.09 28.61 -41.53
C GLU A 37 8.53 29.08 -40.14
N VAL A 38 8.17 28.36 -39.06
CA VAL A 38 8.74 28.59 -37.72
C VAL A 38 9.23 27.28 -37.11
N GLN A 39 10.47 27.31 -36.62
CA GLN A 39 11.20 26.18 -36.07
C GLN A 39 10.85 25.90 -34.60
N VAL A 40 11.28 24.74 -34.12
CA VAL A 40 11.26 24.34 -32.71
C VAL A 40 12.22 25.18 -31.87
N ASP A 41 11.79 25.62 -30.69
CA ASP A 41 12.64 26.23 -29.67
C ASP A 41 12.30 25.69 -28.27
N ASP A 42 13.34 25.46 -27.46
CA ASP A 42 13.29 24.76 -26.17
C ASP A 42 12.67 25.61 -25.05
N LEU A 43 11.49 25.20 -24.56
CA LEU A 43 10.90 25.75 -23.32
C LEU A 43 11.50 25.10 -22.07
N LYS A 44 12.69 25.56 -21.69
CA LYS A 44 13.25 25.40 -20.34
C LYS A 44 12.18 25.82 -19.31
N HIS A 45 11.61 24.84 -18.60
CA HIS A 45 10.71 25.13 -17.49
C HIS A 45 11.53 25.35 -16.23
N ASP A 46 11.56 26.62 -15.83
CA ASP A 46 12.28 27.13 -14.67
C ASP A 46 11.82 26.44 -13.39
N ALA A 47 12.78 25.91 -12.62
CA ALA A 47 12.53 25.17 -11.39
C ALA A 47 12.22 26.15 -10.23
N SER A 48 11.10 26.87 -10.38
CA SER A 48 10.67 27.90 -9.43
C SER A 48 10.30 27.29 -8.08
N GLU A 49 11.09 27.69 -7.07
CA GLU A 49 11.07 27.23 -5.69
C GLU A 49 9.67 27.18 -5.07
N MET A 50 9.19 25.98 -4.73
CA MET A 50 7.94 25.84 -3.98
C MET A 50 8.19 26.18 -2.50
N LYS A 51 7.99 27.45 -2.13
CA LYS A 51 8.05 27.93 -0.74
C LYS A 51 6.94 27.31 0.12
N VAL A 52 7.18 26.12 0.67
CA VAL A 52 6.26 25.44 1.60
C VAL A 52 6.39 26.02 3.02
N ASN A 53 5.94 27.27 3.18
CA ASN A 53 5.70 27.85 4.50
C ASN A 53 4.29 27.47 5.01
N SER A 54 4.17 26.23 5.47
CA SER A 54 3.25 25.88 6.54
C SER A 54 3.93 24.91 7.48
N SER A 55 3.51 24.88 8.75
CA SER A 55 3.92 23.89 9.76
C SER A 55 3.35 22.51 9.41
N GLY A 56 3.88 21.91 8.34
CA GLY A 56 3.33 20.76 7.63
C GLY A 56 3.74 19.40 8.21
N ILE A 57 2.94 18.38 7.94
CA ILE A 57 3.27 16.98 8.27
C ILE A 57 4.39 16.46 7.36
N MET A 58 4.46 16.93 6.11
CA MET A 58 5.40 16.45 5.10
C MET A 58 6.82 17.01 5.31
N SER A 59 7.82 16.23 4.88
CA SER A 59 9.19 16.67 4.68
C SER A 59 9.52 16.68 3.18
N SER A 60 10.68 17.23 2.81
CA SER A 60 11.26 17.13 1.46
C SER A 60 12.12 15.88 1.25
N GLU A 61 12.20 14.98 2.25
CA GLU A 61 13.05 13.79 2.17
C GLU A 61 12.29 12.63 1.51
N ALA A 62 12.83 12.10 0.41
CA ALA A 62 12.27 10.96 -0.30
C ALA A 62 12.57 9.64 0.45
N PHE A 63 11.66 8.67 0.37
CA PHE A 63 11.93 7.31 0.88
C PHE A 63 13.14 6.67 0.20
N GLU A 64 13.41 7.01 -1.07
CA GLU A 64 14.57 6.52 -1.83
C GLU A 64 15.94 6.93 -1.25
N ALA A 65 15.99 7.93 -0.37
CA ALA A 65 17.21 8.30 0.34
C ALA A 65 17.57 7.36 1.49
N LEU A 66 16.65 6.46 1.91
CA LEU A 66 16.90 5.52 3.00
C LEU A 66 17.70 4.29 2.52
N PRO A 67 18.65 3.78 3.32
CA PRO A 67 19.39 2.57 3.00
C PRO A 67 18.56 1.30 3.30
N ILE A 68 17.42 1.14 2.64
CA ILE A 68 16.51 0.00 2.80
C ILE A 68 16.54 -0.94 1.59
N SER A 69 16.18 -2.20 1.84
CA SER A 69 16.15 -3.25 0.83
C SER A 69 15.15 -2.98 -0.30
N LYS A 70 15.45 -3.50 -1.49
CA LYS A 70 14.56 -3.41 -2.66
C LYS A 70 13.13 -3.91 -2.38
N PRO A 71 12.90 -5.05 -1.69
CA PRO A 71 11.53 -5.49 -1.35
C PRO A 71 10.75 -4.48 -0.51
N SER A 72 11.40 -3.81 0.45
CA SER A 72 10.79 -2.74 1.24
C SER A 72 10.47 -1.51 0.36
N MET A 73 11.38 -1.13 -0.53
CA MET A 73 11.17 -0.02 -1.47
C MET A 73 10.03 -0.28 -2.46
N ASP A 74 9.97 -1.49 -3.04
CA ASP A 74 8.93 -1.90 -3.99
C ASP A 74 7.53 -1.88 -3.30
N ALA A 75 7.45 -2.29 -2.04
CA ALA A 75 6.22 -2.19 -1.25
C ALA A 75 5.79 -0.73 -0.99
N ILE A 76 6.72 0.15 -0.60
CA ILE A 76 6.46 1.57 -0.33
C ILE A 76 5.96 2.31 -1.59
N LYS A 77 6.54 1.99 -2.76
CA LYS A 77 6.12 2.52 -4.08
C LYS A 77 4.73 2.02 -4.50
N ASP A 78 4.37 0.79 -4.15
CA ASP A 78 3.03 0.27 -4.36
C ASP A 78 1.98 0.96 -3.48
N MET A 79 2.35 1.29 -2.24
CA MET A 79 1.55 2.08 -1.30
C MET A 79 1.47 3.58 -1.66
N LYS A 80 2.15 4.01 -2.75
CA LYS A 80 2.18 5.39 -3.28
C LYS A 80 2.76 6.43 -2.33
N PHE A 81 3.76 6.04 -1.56
CA PHE A 81 4.57 6.98 -0.77
C PHE A 81 5.89 7.29 -1.48
N GLU A 82 6.09 8.57 -1.82
CA GLU A 82 7.33 9.07 -2.42
C GLU A 82 8.18 9.82 -1.37
N TYR A 83 7.56 10.78 -0.66
CA TYR A 83 8.19 11.57 0.40
C TYR A 83 7.77 11.14 1.80
N MET A 84 8.71 11.23 2.73
CA MET A 84 8.50 10.99 4.16
C MET A 84 7.77 12.15 4.83
N THR A 85 7.00 11.83 5.87
CA THR A 85 6.54 12.82 6.85
C THR A 85 7.69 13.22 7.79
N GLN A 86 7.60 14.38 8.44
CA GLN A 86 8.65 14.87 9.37
C GLN A 86 8.96 13.88 10.50
N ILE A 87 7.98 13.10 10.98
CA ILE A 87 8.23 12.08 12.01
C ILE A 87 8.93 10.86 11.40
N GLN A 88 8.64 10.49 10.15
CA GLN A 88 9.32 9.39 9.44
C GLN A 88 10.79 9.74 9.18
N ALA A 89 11.04 10.89 8.55
CA ALA A 89 12.38 11.43 8.30
C ALA A 89 13.27 11.46 9.56
N ARG A 90 12.70 11.92 10.70
CA ARG A 90 13.43 12.02 11.98
C ARG A 90 13.61 10.72 12.76
N SER A 91 12.86 9.65 12.44
CA SER A 91 12.89 8.41 13.24
C SER A 91 13.33 7.16 12.49
N ILE A 92 13.09 7.07 11.18
CA ILE A 92 13.51 5.88 10.41
C ILE A 92 15.04 5.73 10.40
N PRO A 93 15.86 6.76 10.09
CA PRO A 93 17.32 6.61 10.10
C PRO A 93 17.90 6.11 11.43
N PRO A 94 17.62 6.71 12.62
CA PRO A 94 18.15 6.19 13.87
C PRO A 94 17.59 4.82 14.25
N LEU A 95 16.35 4.47 13.87
CA LEU A 95 15.81 3.12 14.06
C LEU A 95 16.52 2.08 13.18
N LEU A 96 16.91 2.42 11.95
CA LEU A 96 17.72 1.56 11.08
C LEU A 96 19.15 1.35 11.64
N GLU A 97 19.68 2.33 12.37
CA GLU A 97 20.93 2.21 13.11
C GLU A 97 20.80 1.41 14.43
N GLY A 98 19.60 0.93 14.78
CA GLY A 98 19.32 0.17 16.00
C GLY A 98 19.26 1.01 17.28
N LYS A 99 19.01 2.32 17.19
CA LYS A 99 18.85 3.21 18.34
C LYS A 99 17.40 3.22 18.83
N ASP A 100 17.22 3.32 20.15
CA ASP A 100 15.90 3.54 20.75
C ASP A 100 15.35 4.95 20.41
N VAL A 101 14.08 5.02 20.02
CA VAL A 101 13.41 6.28 19.62
C VAL A 101 12.05 6.44 20.27
N LEU A 102 11.85 7.58 20.97
CA LEU A 102 10.56 8.00 21.49
C LEU A 102 9.88 9.01 20.53
N GLY A 103 8.98 8.54 19.68
CA GLY A 103 8.31 9.35 18.66
C GLY A 103 6.99 10.01 19.11
N ALA A 104 7.02 11.27 19.54
CA ALA A 104 5.83 12.06 19.84
C ALA A 104 5.35 12.88 18.62
N ALA A 105 4.14 12.60 18.11
CA ALA A 105 3.53 13.35 17.00
C ALA A 105 2.00 13.21 16.99
N ARG A 106 1.28 14.16 16.37
CA ARG A 106 -0.20 14.14 16.26
C ARG A 106 -0.76 12.94 15.49
N THR A 107 -2.03 12.61 15.65
CA THR A 107 -2.72 11.58 14.84
C THR A 107 -2.63 11.92 13.35
N GLY A 108 -2.64 10.90 12.47
CA GLY A 108 -2.48 11.09 11.02
C GLY A 108 -1.06 11.49 10.55
N SER A 109 -0.08 11.66 11.44
CA SER A 109 1.28 12.10 11.07
C SER A 109 2.17 11.06 10.36
N GLY A 110 1.66 9.89 10.00
CA GLY A 110 2.45 8.82 9.36
C GLY A 110 3.30 7.94 10.30
N LYS A 111 3.10 8.00 11.63
CA LYS A 111 3.84 7.20 12.64
C LYS A 111 3.89 5.69 12.35
N THR A 112 2.84 5.11 11.75
CA THR A 112 2.75 3.67 11.51
C THR A 112 3.88 3.17 10.61
N LEU A 113 4.16 3.85 9.49
CA LEU A 113 5.32 3.52 8.65
C LEU A 113 6.65 3.86 9.33
N ALA A 114 6.67 4.91 10.18
CA ALA A 114 7.87 5.35 10.86
C ALA A 114 8.52 4.26 11.74
N PHE A 115 7.72 3.36 12.34
CA PHE A 115 8.24 2.19 13.05
C PHE A 115 8.18 0.88 12.24
N LEU A 116 7.22 0.72 11.30
CA LEU A 116 7.11 -0.52 10.52
C LEU A 116 8.22 -0.69 9.48
N VAL A 117 8.65 0.39 8.81
CA VAL A 117 9.75 0.35 7.81
C VAL A 117 11.05 -0.20 8.43
N PRO A 118 11.60 0.38 9.51
CA PRO A 118 12.81 -0.16 10.12
C PRO A 118 12.61 -1.55 10.73
N ALA A 119 11.42 -1.88 11.24
CA ALA A 119 11.14 -3.21 11.81
C ALA A 119 11.10 -4.33 10.76
N VAL A 120 10.53 -4.07 9.58
CA VAL A 120 10.55 -5.02 8.44
C VAL A 120 11.98 -5.15 7.89
N GLU A 121 12.69 -4.02 7.74
CA GLU A 121 14.06 -4.00 7.24
C GLU A 121 15.03 -4.74 8.18
N LEU A 122 14.87 -4.61 9.50
CA LEU A 122 15.63 -5.38 10.49
C LEU A 122 15.45 -6.90 10.29
N LEU A 123 14.20 -7.36 10.20
CA LEU A 123 13.88 -8.78 9.99
C LEU A 123 14.42 -9.30 8.64
N PHE A 124 14.44 -8.46 7.60
CA PHE A 124 15.01 -8.80 6.30
C PHE A 124 16.53 -8.94 6.39
N ASN A 125 17.23 -7.96 6.97
CA ASN A 125 18.69 -7.90 6.99
C ASN A 125 19.32 -9.03 7.84
N ILE A 126 18.70 -9.39 8.97
CA ILE A 126 19.12 -10.56 9.77
C ILE A 126 18.63 -11.91 9.17
N ARG A 127 18.01 -11.89 7.99
CA ARG A 127 17.44 -13.06 7.27
C ARG A 127 16.49 -13.88 8.14
N PHE A 128 15.65 -13.19 8.92
CA PHE A 128 14.77 -13.83 9.89
C PHE A 128 13.70 -14.66 9.18
N THR A 129 13.64 -15.97 9.47
CA THR A 129 12.71 -16.92 8.83
C THR A 129 11.57 -17.28 9.78
N PRO A 130 10.45 -17.87 9.30
CA PRO A 130 9.36 -18.33 10.17
C PRO A 130 9.82 -19.28 11.30
N ARG A 131 10.88 -20.07 11.08
CA ARG A 131 11.47 -20.97 12.09
C ARG A 131 12.15 -20.24 13.24
N ASN A 132 12.47 -18.96 13.10
CA ASN A 132 13.11 -18.17 14.15
C ASN A 132 12.13 -17.79 15.27
N GLY A 133 10.81 -17.92 15.06
CA GLY A 133 9.78 -17.43 15.98
C GLY A 133 9.41 -15.98 15.68
N THR A 134 9.09 -15.21 16.73
CA THR A 134 8.74 -13.78 16.65
C THR A 134 9.94 -12.91 16.99
N GLY A 135 10.31 -12.01 16.07
CA GLY A 135 11.41 -11.05 16.23
C GLY A 135 10.93 -9.60 16.43
N VAL A 136 9.72 -9.27 16.00
CA VAL A 136 9.12 -7.94 16.18
C VAL A 136 7.73 -8.09 16.78
N ILE A 137 7.44 -7.31 17.83
CA ILE A 137 6.11 -7.20 18.43
C ILE A 137 5.65 -5.74 18.41
N VAL A 138 4.49 -5.48 17.82
CA VAL A 138 3.82 -4.19 17.85
C VAL A 138 2.61 -4.29 18.77
N ILE A 139 2.65 -3.57 19.89
CA ILE A 139 1.58 -3.56 20.90
C ILE A 139 0.64 -2.39 20.63
N CYS A 140 -0.64 -2.68 20.41
CA CYS A 140 -1.67 -1.68 20.16
C CYS A 140 -2.69 -1.63 21.31
N PRO A 141 -3.14 -0.44 21.76
CA PRO A 141 -4.08 -0.31 22.88
C PRO A 141 -5.49 -0.84 22.56
N THR A 142 -5.92 -0.83 21.29
CA THR A 142 -7.26 -1.28 20.89
C THR A 142 -7.20 -2.29 19.74
N ARG A 143 -8.28 -3.06 19.55
CA ARG A 143 -8.39 -4.09 18.52
C ARG A 143 -8.39 -3.47 17.13
N GLU A 144 -9.05 -2.33 17.00
CA GLU A 144 -9.24 -1.56 15.77
C GLU A 144 -7.89 -1.04 15.27
N LEU A 145 -7.08 -0.46 16.17
CA LEU A 145 -5.73 0.00 15.82
C LEU A 145 -4.78 -1.17 15.53
N ALA A 146 -4.92 -2.31 16.20
CA ALA A 146 -4.17 -3.53 15.86
C ALA A 146 -4.51 -4.03 14.45
N ILE A 147 -5.79 -4.06 14.06
CA ILE A 147 -6.24 -4.45 12.72
C ILE A 147 -5.70 -3.49 11.65
N GLN A 148 -5.79 -2.17 11.90
CA GLN A 148 -5.25 -1.15 10.98
C GLN A 148 -3.72 -1.28 10.82
N THR A 149 -3.00 -1.45 11.92
CA THR A 149 -1.53 -1.59 11.91
C THR A 149 -1.09 -2.88 11.21
N HIS A 150 -1.81 -3.99 11.43
CA HIS A 150 -1.59 -5.25 10.72
C HIS A 150 -1.87 -5.12 9.21
N ALA A 151 -2.87 -4.35 8.79
CA ALA A 151 -3.10 -4.11 7.35
C ALA A 151 -1.89 -3.40 6.70
N VAL A 152 -1.42 -2.29 7.30
CA VAL A 152 -0.23 -1.57 6.83
C VAL A 152 1.02 -2.46 6.82
N ALA A 153 1.22 -3.28 7.87
CA ALA A 153 2.33 -4.23 7.93
C ALA A 153 2.24 -5.33 6.85
N LYS A 154 1.02 -5.76 6.49
CA LYS A 154 0.79 -6.76 5.43
C LYS A 154 1.17 -6.21 4.06
N ASP A 155 0.83 -4.96 3.77
CA ASP A 155 1.16 -4.31 2.51
C ASP A 155 2.67 -4.07 2.40
N LEU A 156 3.31 -3.64 3.49
CA LEU A 156 4.76 -3.47 3.55
C LEU A 156 5.53 -4.81 3.41
N LEU A 157 4.98 -5.91 3.92
CA LEU A 157 5.55 -7.26 3.80
C LEU A 157 5.24 -7.96 2.46
N LYS A 158 4.57 -7.29 1.50
CA LYS A 158 4.13 -7.90 0.23
C LYS A 158 5.23 -8.62 -0.56
N TYR A 159 6.46 -8.09 -0.53
CA TYR A 159 7.63 -8.62 -1.24
C TYR A 159 8.61 -9.38 -0.33
N HIS A 160 8.24 -9.60 0.93
CA HIS A 160 9.08 -10.22 1.95
C HIS A 160 8.66 -11.67 2.23
N SER A 161 9.60 -12.48 2.75
CA SER A 161 9.34 -13.88 3.14
C SER A 161 8.87 -14.05 4.59
N GLN A 162 8.96 -12.96 5.37
CA GLN A 162 8.67 -12.87 6.78
C GLN A 162 7.16 -12.99 7.04
N THR A 163 6.79 -13.74 8.08
CA THR A 163 5.38 -14.00 8.40
C THR A 163 4.78 -12.97 9.35
N LEU A 164 3.49 -12.67 9.13
CA LEU A 164 2.71 -11.70 9.90
C LEU A 164 1.59 -12.36 10.72
N GLY A 165 1.48 -11.97 11.98
CA GLY A 165 0.45 -12.41 12.93
C GLY A 165 -0.37 -11.27 13.50
N LEU A 166 -1.63 -11.56 13.84
CA LEU A 166 -2.53 -10.69 14.58
C LEU A 166 -3.06 -11.48 15.78
N VAL A 167 -2.95 -10.92 16.98
CA VAL A 167 -3.36 -11.57 18.24
C VAL A 167 -4.19 -10.58 19.07
N ILE A 168 -5.51 -10.76 19.10
CA ILE A 168 -6.45 -9.77 19.67
C ILE A 168 -7.61 -10.41 20.42
N GLY A 169 -8.11 -9.71 21.44
CA GLY A 169 -9.27 -10.16 22.21
C GLY A 169 -10.49 -10.45 21.33
N GLY A 170 -11.32 -11.42 21.73
CA GLY A 170 -12.53 -11.82 20.99
C GLY A 170 -12.28 -12.66 19.72
N ALA A 171 -11.04 -12.99 19.38
CA ALA A 171 -10.72 -13.96 18.32
C ALA A 171 -10.62 -15.40 18.87
N ALA A 172 -10.68 -16.38 17.96
CA ALA A 172 -10.61 -17.80 18.29
C ALA A 172 -9.16 -18.23 18.64
N ARG A 173 -8.89 -18.38 19.94
CA ARG A 173 -7.56 -18.67 20.52
C ARG A 173 -6.80 -19.82 19.86
N ARG A 174 -7.51 -20.89 19.48
CA ARG A 174 -6.93 -22.06 18.82
C ARG A 174 -6.29 -21.70 17.47
N GLY A 175 -6.98 -20.91 16.65
CA GLY A 175 -6.46 -20.47 15.35
C GLY A 175 -5.28 -19.52 15.46
N GLU A 176 -5.26 -18.67 16.49
CA GLU A 176 -4.10 -17.83 16.82
C GLU A 176 -2.88 -18.69 17.22
N ALA A 177 -3.08 -19.66 18.13
CA ALA A 177 -2.02 -20.58 18.55
C ALA A 177 -1.47 -21.46 17.40
N GLU A 178 -2.33 -21.95 16.52
CA GLU A 178 -1.94 -22.71 15.33
C GLU A 178 -1.14 -21.86 14.32
N ARG A 179 -1.45 -20.56 14.18
CA ARG A 179 -0.65 -19.63 13.37
C ARG A 179 0.70 -19.36 14.00
N ILE A 180 0.75 -19.08 15.30
CA ILE A 180 2.00 -18.88 16.05
C ILE A 180 2.91 -20.11 15.91
N ALA A 181 2.35 -21.32 16.03
CA ALA A 181 3.10 -22.58 15.90
C ALA A 181 3.67 -22.84 14.49
N LYS A 182 3.14 -22.20 13.44
CA LYS A 182 3.70 -22.23 12.08
C LYS A 182 4.85 -21.23 11.87
N GLY A 183 5.08 -20.35 12.85
CA GLY A 183 6.06 -19.26 12.78
C GLY A 183 5.42 -17.92 12.39
N VAL A 184 5.57 -16.92 13.27
CA VAL A 184 5.12 -15.53 13.08
C VAL A 184 6.28 -14.61 13.40
N ASN A 185 6.84 -13.93 12.40
CA ASN A 185 8.03 -13.09 12.58
C ASN A 185 7.72 -11.68 13.10
N LEU A 186 6.69 -11.05 12.54
CA LEU A 186 6.12 -9.78 13.02
C LEU A 186 4.74 -10.07 13.62
N LEU A 187 4.56 -9.72 14.89
CA LEU A 187 3.30 -9.91 15.61
C LEU A 187 2.68 -8.55 15.98
N VAL A 188 1.45 -8.29 15.53
CA VAL A 188 0.65 -7.16 16.01
C VAL A 188 -0.35 -7.68 17.04
N ALA A 189 -0.40 -7.09 18.24
CA ALA A 189 -1.23 -7.62 19.32
C ALA A 189 -1.81 -6.56 20.28
N THR A 190 -2.90 -6.91 20.98
CA THR A 190 -3.36 -6.15 22.16
C THR A 190 -2.77 -6.73 23.46
N PRO A 191 -2.43 -5.90 24.48
CA PRO A 191 -1.69 -6.34 25.66
C PRO A 191 -2.24 -7.57 26.37
N GLY A 192 -3.55 -7.57 26.71
CA GLY A 192 -4.16 -8.66 27.46
C GLY A 192 -4.19 -10.00 26.72
N ARG A 193 -4.33 -9.97 25.38
CA ARG A 193 -4.33 -11.21 24.58
C ARG A 193 -2.91 -11.69 24.26
N LEU A 194 -1.95 -10.77 24.10
CA LEU A 194 -0.54 -11.12 24.05
C LEU A 194 -0.11 -11.85 25.34
N LEU A 195 -0.53 -11.36 26.51
CA LEU A 195 -0.24 -11.98 27.81
C LEU A 195 -0.81 -13.40 27.94
N ASP A 196 -2.07 -13.64 27.54
CA ASP A 196 -2.64 -14.99 27.46
C ASP A 196 -1.80 -15.91 26.57
N HIS A 197 -1.35 -15.45 25.40
CA HIS A 197 -0.49 -16.28 24.56
C HIS A 197 0.90 -16.52 25.16
N LEU A 198 1.52 -15.53 25.80
CA LEU A 198 2.81 -15.68 26.51
C LEU A 198 2.74 -16.73 27.63
N GLN A 199 1.66 -16.72 28.41
CA GLN A 199 1.47 -17.65 29.54
C GLN A 199 1.05 -19.06 29.08
N ASN A 200 0.18 -19.14 28.08
CA ASN A 200 -0.58 -20.35 27.77
C ASN A 200 -0.33 -20.90 26.35
N THR A 201 0.69 -20.42 25.62
CA THR A 201 1.06 -20.93 24.27
C THR A 201 2.55 -21.22 24.17
N ARG A 202 2.95 -22.46 24.46
CA ARG A 202 4.35 -22.92 24.41
C ARG A 202 5.07 -22.66 23.08
N ALA A 203 4.32 -22.53 21.98
CA ALA A 203 4.86 -22.27 20.65
C ALA A 203 5.23 -20.79 20.39
N LEU A 204 4.85 -19.85 21.27
CA LEU A 204 5.25 -18.45 21.16
C LEU A 204 6.70 -18.28 21.64
N CYS A 205 7.65 -18.56 20.75
CA CYS A 205 9.06 -18.25 20.95
C CYS A 205 9.34 -16.82 20.45
N ILE A 206 9.74 -15.94 21.36
CA ILE A 206 10.16 -14.58 21.04
C ILE A 206 11.68 -14.51 21.12
N LYS A 207 12.29 -13.86 20.13
CA LYS A 207 13.71 -13.53 20.11
C LYS A 207 13.84 -12.02 19.96
N ILE A 208 14.13 -11.35 21.06
CA ILE A 208 14.45 -9.92 21.15
C ILE A 208 15.97 -9.81 21.28
#